data_AF-A0AAU1LG25-F1
#
_entry.id   AF-A0AAU1LG25-F1
#
_cell.length_a   1.000
_cell.length_b   1.000
_cell.length_c   1.000
_cell.angle_alpha   90.00
_cell.angle_beta   90.00
_cell.angle_gamma   90.00
#
_symmetry.space_group_name_H-M   'P 1'
#
loop_
_entity.id
_entity.type
_entity.pdbx_description
1 polymer ?
#
loop_
_entity_poly.entity_id
_entity_poly.type
_entity_poly.pdbx_seq_one_letter_code
_entity_poly.pdbx_strand_id
1 'polypeptide(L)'
;MEKLGVGLLEGKTPYYVTTTYAHKGGAEDVGTFNFKLLLHGTDQQRAYYSAASWGAKFEPCQEASGSDLRLTEGKSVTTCEIYLVPENVQPVFVGFQGDRDYRNPSLETGTAPEVVWKVG
;
A
#
# COMPACT_ATOMS: atom_id res chain seq x y z
N MET A 1 -17.10 7.73 7.42
CA MET A 1 -15.73 7.61 6.87
C MET A 1 -15.12 8.98 6.90
N GLU A 2 -14.19 9.21 7.81
CA GLU A 2 -13.41 10.44 7.84
C GLU A 2 -12.56 10.49 6.59
N LYS A 3 -12.83 11.47 5.73
CA LYS A 3 -11.88 11.91 4.70
C LYS A 3 -10.59 12.23 5.45
N LEU A 4 -9.44 11.70 5.03
CA LEU A 4 -8.14 11.91 5.68
C LEU A 4 -8.01 13.36 6.16
N GLY A 5 -8.20 13.58 7.47
CA GLY A 5 -8.22 14.91 8.06
C GLY A 5 -6.80 15.47 8.08
N VAL A 6 -6.65 16.79 7.96
CA VAL A 6 -5.34 17.48 7.99
C VAL A 6 -4.50 17.07 9.21
N GLY A 7 -5.13 16.69 10.33
CA GLY A 7 -4.44 16.19 11.54
C GLY A 7 -3.71 14.84 11.38
N LEU A 8 -4.06 14.00 10.40
CA LEU A 8 -3.33 12.74 10.13
C LEU A 8 -1.96 12.98 9.49
N LEU A 9 -1.74 14.16 8.90
CA LEU A 9 -0.47 14.54 8.27
C LEU A 9 0.51 15.20 9.26
N GLU A 10 0.07 15.55 10.47
CA GLU A 10 0.95 16.22 11.44
C GLU A 10 2.15 15.32 11.82
N GLY A 11 3.36 15.83 11.59
CA GLY A 11 4.60 15.08 11.79
C GLY A 11 4.80 13.91 10.83
N LYS A 12 4.09 13.88 9.68
CA LYS A 12 4.21 12.84 8.65
C LYS A 12 4.33 13.44 7.26
N THR A 13 5.18 12.83 6.45
CA THR A 13 5.29 13.09 5.02
C THR A 13 4.59 11.99 4.23
N PRO A 14 3.68 12.33 3.29
CA PRO A 14 3.10 11.34 2.40
C PRO A 14 4.13 10.85 1.38
N TYR A 15 4.25 9.54 1.26
CA TYR A 15 5.06 8.87 0.26
C TYR A 15 4.15 8.09 -0.69
N TYR A 16 4.21 8.43 -1.97
CA TYR A 16 3.32 7.91 -3.01
C TYR A 16 4.01 6.75 -3.74
N VAL A 17 3.35 5.60 -3.79
CA VAL A 17 3.82 4.41 -4.52
C VAL A 17 2.79 4.08 -5.60
N THR A 18 3.25 3.94 -6.84
CA THR A 18 2.41 3.49 -7.95
C THR A 18 2.79 2.07 -8.31
N THR A 19 1.81 1.17 -8.26
CA THR A 19 2.05 -0.27 -8.43
C THR A 19 1.09 -0.83 -9.46
N THR A 20 1.59 -1.67 -10.37
CA THR A 20 0.76 -2.45 -11.29
C THR A 20 0.77 -3.91 -10.87
N TYR A 21 -0.41 -4.44 -10.56
CA TYR A 21 -0.64 -5.84 -10.23
C TYR A 21 -1.22 -6.55 -11.43
N ALA A 22 -0.64 -7.69 -11.82
CA ALA A 22 -1.13 -8.52 -12.90
C ALA A 22 -1.67 -9.85 -12.36
N HIS A 23 -2.91 -10.19 -12.69
CA HIS A 23 -3.49 -11.48 -12.32
C HIS A 23 -2.94 -12.57 -13.24
N LYS A 24 -2.32 -13.61 -12.66
CA LYS A 24 -1.71 -14.71 -13.40
C LYS A 24 -2.50 -16.02 -13.36
N GLY A 25 -3.71 -16.01 -12.79
CA GLY A 25 -4.58 -17.18 -12.66
C GLY A 25 -5.11 -17.36 -11.23
N GLY A 26 -6.17 -18.16 -11.08
CA GLY A 26 -6.84 -18.40 -9.79
C GLY A 26 -8.13 -17.58 -9.59
N ALA A 27 -8.58 -17.45 -8.34
CA ALA A 27 -9.79 -16.71 -8.00
C ALA A 27 -9.62 -15.19 -8.19
N GLU A 28 -10.71 -14.49 -8.47
CA GLU A 28 -10.74 -13.01 -8.50
C GLU A 28 -10.32 -12.44 -7.13
N ASP A 29 -9.50 -11.39 -7.15
CA ASP A 29 -9.16 -10.60 -5.97
C ASP A 29 -9.90 -9.25 -6.05
N VAL A 30 -10.81 -9.03 -5.09
CA VAL A 30 -11.66 -7.84 -4.97
C VAL A 30 -11.01 -6.78 -4.09
N GLY A 31 -9.79 -6.36 -4.45
CA GLY A 31 -9.10 -5.22 -3.81
C GLY A 31 -8.36 -5.55 -2.52
N THR A 32 -7.91 -6.79 -2.34
CA THR A 32 -7.08 -7.22 -1.19
C THR A 32 -5.59 -7.27 -1.54
N PHE A 33 -5.23 -7.38 -2.82
CA PHE A 33 -3.85 -7.52 -3.29
C PHE A 33 -2.92 -6.37 -2.87
N ASN A 34 -3.41 -5.13 -2.78
CA ASN A 34 -2.59 -3.96 -2.45
C ASN A 34 -2.25 -3.88 -0.94
N PHE A 35 -3.03 -4.50 -0.07
CA PHE A 35 -2.72 -4.61 1.37
C PHE A 35 -1.48 -5.45 1.68
N LYS A 36 -1.00 -6.18 0.66
CA LYS A 36 0.20 -7.03 0.72
C LYS A 36 1.48 -6.24 0.43
N LEU A 37 1.36 -4.97 0.03
CA LEU A 37 2.46 -4.07 -0.24
C LEU A 37 2.79 -3.23 1.00
N LEU A 38 4.04 -3.29 1.44
CA LEU A 38 4.53 -2.61 2.64
C LEU A 38 5.68 -1.68 2.29
N LEU A 39 5.68 -0.50 2.89
CA LEU A 39 6.83 0.39 2.85
C LEU A 39 7.64 0.23 4.12
N HIS A 40 8.95 0.08 3.99
CA HIS A 40 9.88 -0.02 5.10
C HIS A 40 10.81 1.18 5.10
N GLY A 41 11.00 1.77 6.27
CA GLY A 41 11.87 2.91 6.47
C GLY A 41 13.23 2.55 7.06
N THR A 42 14.00 3.59 7.38
CA THR A 42 15.23 3.49 8.17
C THR A 42 14.99 2.97 9.58
N ASP A 43 13.76 3.02 10.08
CA ASP A 43 13.35 2.39 11.34
C ASP A 43 12.92 0.93 11.09
N GLN A 44 13.91 0.04 11.05
CA GLN A 44 13.79 -1.36 10.61
C GLN A 44 12.70 -2.20 11.28
N GLN A 45 12.12 -1.75 12.40
CA GLN A 45 11.08 -2.47 13.14
C GLN A 45 9.64 -2.07 12.76
N ARG A 46 9.43 -1.16 11.79
CA ARG A 46 8.08 -0.75 11.39
C ARG A 46 7.86 -0.88 9.89
N ALA A 47 6.88 -1.68 9.53
CA ALA A 47 6.24 -1.58 8.22
C ALA A 47 5.18 -0.47 8.27
N TYR A 48 5.19 0.41 7.28
CA TYR A 48 4.15 1.41 7.10
C TYR A 48 3.04 0.84 6.22
N TYR A 49 1.79 1.08 6.63
CA TYR A 49 0.65 0.80 5.79
C TYR A 49 0.38 1.93 4.84
N SER A 50 -0.09 1.57 3.65
CA SER A 50 -0.78 2.53 2.82
C SER A 50 -2.03 2.96 3.57
N ALA A 51 -2.16 4.26 3.85
CA ALA A 51 -3.46 4.84 4.10
C ALA A 51 -4.29 4.57 2.86
N ALA A 52 -5.36 3.81 3.04
CA ALA A 52 -6.27 3.55 1.96
C ALA A 52 -6.77 4.93 1.48
N SER A 53 -6.73 5.20 0.17
CA SER A 53 -7.14 6.46 -0.49
C SER A 53 -8.64 6.77 -0.35
N TRP A 54 -9.29 6.25 0.68
CA TRP A 54 -10.72 6.26 0.88
C TRP A 54 -11.13 7.66 1.34
N GLY A 55 -11.90 8.33 0.49
CA GLY A 55 -12.59 9.57 0.82
C GLY A 55 -11.86 10.89 0.55
N ALA A 56 -10.63 10.89 0.03
CA ALA A 56 -9.96 12.13 -0.37
C ALA A 56 -9.15 11.95 -1.67
N LYS A 57 -9.40 12.85 -2.62
CA LYS A 57 -8.57 13.01 -3.82
C LYS A 57 -7.23 13.62 -3.40
N PHE A 58 -6.21 12.79 -3.26
CA PHE A 58 -4.85 13.27 -3.21
C PHE A 58 -4.37 13.35 -4.65
N GLU A 59 -4.00 14.51 -5.15
CA GLU A 59 -3.18 14.52 -6.38
C GLU A 59 -1.77 14.07 -5.97
N PRO A 60 -1.21 12.98 -6.53
CA PRO A 60 -1.63 12.26 -7.75
C PRO A 60 -2.49 10.99 -7.55
N CYS A 61 -2.66 10.47 -6.32
CA CYS A 61 -3.50 9.30 -6.03
C CYS A 61 -5.02 9.60 -5.94
N GLN A 62 -5.72 9.57 -7.08
CA GLN A 62 -7.19 9.63 -7.10
C GLN A 62 -7.81 8.38 -6.47
N GLU A 63 -8.96 8.56 -5.82
CA GLU A 63 -9.76 7.46 -5.28
C GLU A 63 -10.26 6.55 -6.42
N ALA A 64 -9.95 5.25 -6.34
CA ALA A 64 -10.39 4.24 -7.29
C ALA A 64 -11.78 3.71 -6.91
N SER A 65 -12.62 3.41 -7.91
CA SER A 65 -13.89 2.73 -7.65
C SER A 65 -13.66 1.25 -7.28
N GLY A 66 -14.65 0.63 -6.63
CA GLY A 66 -14.56 -0.81 -6.33
C GLY A 66 -14.41 -1.69 -7.57
N SER A 67 -14.90 -1.25 -8.74
CA SER A 67 -14.66 -1.93 -10.02
C SER A 67 -13.23 -1.76 -10.55
N ASP A 68 -12.60 -0.61 -10.28
CA ASP A 68 -11.22 -0.36 -10.70
C ASP A 68 -10.22 -1.22 -9.92
N LEU A 69 -10.61 -1.66 -8.72
CA LEU A 69 -9.81 -2.51 -7.83
C LEU A 69 -10.10 -4.01 -7.99
N ARG A 70 -10.83 -4.44 -9.03
CA ARG A 70 -11.06 -5.86 -9.31
C ARG A 70 -9.95 -6.43 -10.17
N LEU A 71 -9.21 -7.37 -9.60
CA LEU A 71 -8.14 -8.08 -10.29
C LEU A 71 -8.64 -9.47 -10.73
N THR A 72 -9.05 -9.56 -11.99
CA THR A 72 -9.53 -10.80 -12.64
C THR A 72 -8.45 -11.41 -13.53
N GLU A 73 -8.57 -12.69 -13.86
CA GLU A 73 -7.64 -13.42 -14.72
C GLU A 73 -7.28 -12.67 -16.01
N GLY A 74 -5.98 -12.62 -16.32
CA GLY A 74 -5.43 -11.98 -17.50
C GLY A 74 -5.43 -10.45 -17.49
N LYS A 75 -6.00 -9.80 -16.46
CA LYS A 75 -6.00 -8.35 -16.32
C LYS A 75 -4.89 -7.84 -15.42
N SER A 76 -4.63 -6.54 -15.55
CA SER A 76 -3.79 -5.79 -14.63
C SER A 76 -4.56 -4.60 -14.07
N VAL A 77 -4.25 -4.25 -12.82
CA VAL A 77 -4.78 -3.08 -12.13
C VAL A 77 -3.59 -2.25 -11.66
N THR A 78 -3.64 -0.93 -11.90
CA THR A 78 -2.66 0.02 -11.36
C THR A 78 -3.30 0.78 -10.21
N THR A 79 -2.61 0.83 -9.08
CA THR A 79 -3.02 1.58 -7.89
C THR A 79 -2.00 2.66 -7.56
N CYS A 80 -2.42 3.57 -6.71
CA CYS A 80 -1.58 4.59 -6.11
C CYS A 80 -1.77 4.54 -4.60
N GLU A 81 -0.80 3.97 -3.89
CA GLU A 81 -0.78 3.84 -2.45
C GLU A 81 -0.10 5.06 -1.80
N ILE A 82 -0.68 5.58 -0.71
CA ILE A 82 -0.10 6.67 0.08
C ILE A 82 0.36 6.13 1.42
N TYR A 83 1.66 6.15 1.69
CA TYR A 83 2.22 5.79 2.99
C TYR A 83 2.50 7.07 3.79
N LEU A 84 1.98 7.17 5.01
CA LEU A 84 2.27 8.31 5.89
C LEU A 84 3.50 7.98 6.74
N VAL A 85 4.64 8.56 6.37
CA VAL A 85 5.94 8.27 6.95
C VAL A 85 6.31 9.38 7.95
N PRO A 86 6.77 9.07 9.17
CA PRO A 86 7.32 10.09 10.08
C PRO A 86 8.39 10.94 9.39
N GLU A 87 8.41 12.24 9.64
CA GLU A 87 9.35 13.18 8.99
C GLU A 87 10.84 12.81 9.20
N ASN A 88 11.15 12.08 10.27
CA ASN A 88 12.49 11.62 10.60
C ASN A 88 12.84 10.22 10.04
N VAL A 89 11.96 9.62 9.25
CA VAL A 89 12.15 8.30 8.64
C VAL A 89 12.25 8.43 7.13
N GLN A 90 13.29 7.82 6.56
CA GLN A 90 13.43 7.72 5.11
C GLN A 90 12.95 6.36 4.63
N PRO A 91 12.10 6.29 3.59
CA PRO A 91 11.79 5.03 2.92
C PRO A 91 13.04 4.37 2.35
N VAL A 92 13.18 3.05 2.53
CA VAL A 92 14.35 2.27 2.11
C VAL A 92 13.97 1.21 1.09
N PHE A 93 12.87 0.49 1.32
CA PHE A 93 12.39 -0.53 0.38
C PHE A 93 10.88 -0.72 0.46
N VAL A 94 10.32 -1.22 -0.63
CA VAL A 94 8.95 -1.73 -0.71
C VAL A 94 9.02 -3.25 -0.74
N GLY A 95 8.18 -3.91 0.06
CA GLY A 95 8.07 -5.37 0.13
C GLY A 95 6.67 -5.85 -0.25
N PHE A 96 6.58 -6.97 -0.96
CA PHE A 96 5.31 -7.66 -1.22
C PHE A 96 5.26 -9.00 -0.49
N GLN A 97 4.15 -9.27 0.20
CA GLN A 97 3.90 -10.50 0.96
C GLN A 97 2.59 -11.16 0.51
N GLY A 98 2.68 -12.16 -0.37
CA GLY A 98 1.53 -12.77 -1.04
C GLY A 98 0.54 -13.46 -0.09
N ASP A 99 1.02 -13.97 1.03
CA ASP A 99 0.27 -14.70 2.06
C ASP A 99 -0.28 -13.83 3.19
N ARG A 100 0.02 -12.52 3.19
CA ARG A 100 -0.38 -11.59 4.24
C ARG A 100 -1.90 -11.50 4.37
N ASP A 101 -2.40 -11.66 5.60
CA ASP A 101 -3.81 -11.51 5.90
C ASP A 101 -4.20 -10.03 5.96
N TYR A 102 -4.90 -9.56 4.92
CA TYR A 102 -5.43 -8.20 4.85
C TYR A 102 -6.44 -7.89 5.97
N ARG A 103 -7.06 -8.91 6.60
CA ARG A 103 -8.04 -8.74 7.69
C ARG A 103 -7.39 -8.51 9.04
N ASN A 104 -6.12 -8.89 9.20
CA ASN A 104 -5.36 -8.69 10.42
C ASN A 104 -4.02 -8.00 10.12
N PRO A 105 -4.03 -6.70 9.78
CA PRO A 105 -2.81 -5.98 9.48
C PRO A 105 -1.91 -5.83 10.73
N SER A 106 -0.77 -6.55 10.79
CA SER A 106 0.32 -6.32 11.79
C SER A 106 1.45 -5.36 11.34
N LEU A 107 1.75 -4.32 12.12
CA LEU A 107 2.91 -3.45 11.87
C LEU A 107 4.25 -4.20 11.98
N GLU A 108 4.20 -5.36 12.64
CA GLU A 108 5.29 -6.31 12.67
C GLU A 108 5.49 -6.92 11.27
N THR A 109 6.73 -6.89 10.82
CA THR A 109 7.18 -7.59 9.63
C THR A 109 7.05 -9.08 9.93
N GLY A 110 5.94 -9.71 9.52
CA GLY A 110 5.70 -11.14 9.73
C GLY A 110 6.75 -12.00 9.00
N THR A 111 6.32 -12.77 7.99
CA THR A 111 7.23 -13.49 7.08
C THR A 111 8.06 -12.51 6.25
N ALA A 112 9.26 -12.92 5.82
CA ALA A 112 10.07 -12.09 4.93
C ALA A 112 9.30 -11.82 3.62
N PRO A 113 9.39 -10.60 3.05
CA PRO A 113 8.76 -10.29 1.77
C PRO A 113 9.27 -11.22 0.66
N GLU A 114 8.37 -11.68 -0.20
CA GLU A 114 8.68 -12.52 -1.37
C GLU A 114 9.46 -11.72 -2.40
N VAL A 115 9.12 -10.44 -2.54
CA VAL A 115 9.74 -9.51 -3.48
C VAL A 115 10.05 -8.20 -2.77
N VAL A 116 11.25 -7.68 -3.02
CA VAL A 116 11.75 -6.43 -2.43
C VAL A 116 12.26 -5.52 -3.54
N TRP A 117 11.84 -4.26 -3.51
CA TRP A 117 12.36 -3.19 -4.35
C TRP A 117 13.02 -2.14 -3.49
N LYS A 118 14.27 -1.79 -3.80
CA LYS A 118 14.94 -0.66 -3.16
C LYS A 118 14.24 0.64 -3.61
N VAL A 119 14.03 1.54 -2.65
CA VAL A 119 13.67 2.92 -2.93
C VAL A 119 14.95 3.71 -3.21
N GLY A 120 15.07 4.30 -4.41
CA GLY A 120 16.29 4.98 -4.85
C GLY A 120 17.48 4.04 -5.03
#